data_AF-A0A9P5PU17-F1
#
_entry.id   AF-A0A9P5PU17-F1
#
_cell.length_a   1.000
_cell.length_b   1.000
_cell.length_c   1.000
_cell.angle_alpha   90.00
_cell.angle_beta   90.00
_cell.angle_gamma   90.00
#
_symmetry.space_group_name_H-M   'P 1'
#
loop_
_entity.id
_entity.type
_entity.pdbx_description
1 polymer ?
#
loop_
_entity_poly.entity_id
_entity_poly.type
_entity_poly.pdbx_seq_one_letter_code
_entity_poly.pdbx_strand_id
1 'polypeptide(L)'
;MVSKKAEVQKLSGKHKGKKLPVESTGKTFSALCKETAKNAKQIRSGNMNTAYDGIIKRMQKRLKDFVEGQNQAQKKGEEVNQDDDFKEPVDSEMDPKFSTCLANTPVKSTPEAIAMFMSWKCFDEKKGKSTAEQIYAGWKHHYKLLDGDKYRGSWRFDQVTKEWTGNPCDLAAVMDMLEACKRKDGESERNHSKAMSIVIMEKVYSWSMVVCPNDFPVVDAASLALKMQHL
;
A
#
# COMPACT_ATOMS: atom_id res chain seq x y z
N MET A 1 71.69 32.56 14.04
CA MET A 1 71.91 32.19 15.46
C MET A 1 70.90 32.93 16.33
N VAL A 2 70.14 32.14 17.10
CA VAL A 2 69.55 32.44 18.44
C VAL A 2 68.57 33.61 18.62
N SER A 3 67.29 33.21 18.74
CA SER A 3 66.27 33.55 19.75
C SER A 3 66.31 34.86 20.54
N LYS A 4 65.11 35.46 20.68
CA LYS A 4 64.45 35.88 21.94
C LYS A 4 62.95 36.07 21.67
N LYS A 5 62.12 35.09 22.06
CA LYS A 5 61.20 35.08 23.22
C LYS A 5 60.17 36.22 23.24
N ALA A 6 58.90 35.86 23.00
CA ALA A 6 57.74 36.53 23.59
C ALA A 6 56.81 35.45 24.16
N GLU A 7 56.46 35.68 25.42
CA GLU A 7 55.68 34.86 26.34
C GLU A 7 54.18 35.02 26.04
N VAL A 8 53.43 33.92 25.96
CA VAL A 8 51.96 33.97 25.99
C VAL A 8 51.45 33.06 27.10
N GLN A 9 50.73 33.71 28.00
CA GLN A 9 50.16 33.23 29.23
C GLN A 9 49.16 32.09 29.02
N LYS A 10 49.24 31.10 29.92
CA LYS A 10 48.24 30.04 30.08
C LYS A 10 46.92 30.65 30.58
N LEU A 11 45.88 30.63 29.75
CA LEU A 11 44.50 30.73 30.21
C LEU A 11 43.85 29.34 30.10
N SER A 12 43.69 28.71 31.26
CA SER A 12 43.04 27.42 31.42
C SER A 12 41.52 27.56 31.29
N GLY A 13 40.97 27.23 30.12
CA GLY A 13 39.54 27.00 29.94
C GLY A 13 39.23 25.51 30.01
N LYS A 14 38.74 25.02 31.16
CA LYS A 14 38.20 23.66 31.31
C LYS A 14 36.86 23.55 30.56
N HIS A 15 36.89 23.14 29.30
CA HIS A 15 35.71 22.54 28.67
C HIS A 15 35.71 21.03 28.95
N LYS A 16 34.93 20.63 29.96
CA LYS A 16 34.53 19.24 30.16
C LYS A 16 33.64 18.83 28.98
N GLY A 17 34.25 18.33 27.91
CA GLY A 17 33.54 17.53 26.93
C GLY A 17 32.94 16.33 27.65
N LYS A 18 31.61 16.27 27.76
CA LYS A 18 30.90 15.05 28.15
C LYS A 18 31.24 14.00 27.09
N LYS A 19 32.18 13.10 27.41
CA LYS A 19 32.37 11.85 26.67
C LYS A 19 31.06 11.06 26.83
N LEU A 20 30.24 11.00 25.78
CA LEU A 20 29.24 9.97 25.67
C LEU A 20 29.99 8.63 25.68
N PRO A 21 29.62 7.66 26.52
CA PRO A 21 30.22 6.34 26.46
C PRO A 21 29.74 5.72 25.14
N VAL A 22 30.66 5.55 24.19
CA VAL A 22 30.46 4.57 23.12
C VAL A 22 30.62 3.22 23.78
N GLU A 23 29.55 2.72 24.39
CA GLU A 23 29.47 1.32 24.75
C GLU A 23 29.50 0.52 23.44
N SER A 24 30.66 -0.01 23.09
CA SER A 24 30.72 -1.09 22.13
C SER A 24 30.06 -2.29 22.80
N THR A 25 28.74 -2.39 22.66
CA THR A 25 28.03 -3.63 22.94
C THR A 25 28.56 -4.63 21.91
N GLY A 26 29.62 -5.35 22.31
CA GLY A 26 30.23 -6.43 21.55
C GLY A 26 29.27 -7.61 21.47
N LYS A 27 28.10 -7.40 20.87
CA LYS A 27 27.21 -8.47 20.47
C LYS A 27 27.96 -9.24 19.40
N THR A 28 28.21 -10.52 19.66
CA THR A 28 28.74 -11.43 18.63
C THR A 28 27.84 -11.40 17.40
N PHE A 29 28.41 -11.58 16.22
CA PHE A 29 27.67 -11.60 14.95
C PHE A 29 26.43 -12.52 15.03
N SER A 30 26.59 -13.70 15.64
CA SER A 30 25.48 -14.63 15.91
C SER A 30 24.36 -14.04 16.77
N ALA A 31 24.69 -13.27 17.81
CA ALA A 31 23.70 -12.59 18.65
C ALA A 31 22.98 -11.48 17.87
N LEU A 32 23.69 -10.73 17.03
CA LEU A 32 23.12 -9.70 16.15
C LEU A 32 22.19 -10.32 15.10
N CYS A 33 22.58 -11.45 14.48
CA CYS A 33 21.74 -12.21 13.55
C CYS A 33 20.47 -12.76 14.23
N LYS A 34 20.58 -13.25 15.47
CA LYS A 34 19.42 -13.73 16.24
C LYS A 34 18.49 -12.58 16.63
N GLU A 35 19.04 -11.43 16.98
CA GLU A 35 18.26 -10.24 17.34
C GLU A 35 17.54 -9.65 16.12
N THR A 36 18.22 -9.53 14.98
CA THR A 36 17.60 -9.11 13.71
C THR A 36 16.52 -10.09 13.25
N ALA A 37 16.72 -11.41 13.42
CA ALA A 37 15.68 -12.41 13.15
C ALA A 37 14.48 -12.30 14.10
N LYS A 38 14.70 -12.02 15.39
CA LYS A 38 13.62 -11.76 16.36
C LYS A 38 12.84 -10.50 16.02
N ASN A 39 13.54 -9.40 15.72
CA ASN A 39 12.91 -8.14 15.30
C ASN A 39 12.11 -8.32 14.01
N ALA A 40 12.65 -9.06 13.04
CA ALA A 40 11.94 -9.38 11.81
C ALA A 40 10.66 -10.20 12.04
N LYS A 41 10.63 -11.06 13.07
CA LYS A 41 9.42 -11.80 13.49
C LYS A 41 8.44 -10.90 14.25
N GLN A 42 8.92 -10.00 15.11
CA GLN A 42 8.08 -9.13 15.93
C GLN A 42 7.40 -8.01 15.12
N ILE A 43 8.06 -7.51 14.07
CA ILE A 43 7.45 -6.59 13.09
C ILE A 43 6.29 -7.27 12.34
N ARG A 44 6.28 -8.61 12.26
CA ARG A 44 5.25 -9.38 11.59
C ARG A 44 4.24 -9.90 12.60
N SER A 45 3.10 -9.23 12.73
CA SER A 45 2.01 -9.77 13.54
C SER A 45 1.47 -11.04 12.89
N GLY A 46 1.18 -12.08 13.69
CA GLY A 46 0.54 -13.31 13.19
C GLY A 46 -0.77 -13.04 12.44
N ASN A 47 -1.46 -11.96 12.82
CA ASN A 47 -2.70 -11.50 12.19
C ASN A 47 -2.51 -11.04 10.72
N MET A 48 -1.35 -10.50 10.36
CA MET A 48 -1.08 -10.13 8.96
C MET A 48 -0.88 -11.37 8.09
N ASN A 49 -0.20 -12.40 8.60
CA ASN A 49 -0.01 -13.65 7.87
C ASN A 49 -1.35 -14.35 7.62
N THR A 50 -2.20 -14.45 8.65
CA THR A 50 -3.53 -15.05 8.49
C THR A 50 -4.42 -14.26 7.54
N ALA A 51 -4.30 -12.93 7.53
CA ALA A 51 -5.00 -12.08 6.56
C ALA A 51 -4.52 -12.35 5.12
N TYR A 52 -3.21 -12.43 4.89
CA TYR A 52 -2.63 -12.76 3.58
C TYR A 52 -3.03 -14.15 3.10
N ASP A 53 -2.96 -15.17 3.96
CA ASP A 53 -3.41 -16.52 3.65
C ASP A 53 -4.90 -16.54 3.26
N GLY A 54 -5.71 -15.74 3.95
CA GLY A 54 -7.12 -15.56 3.61
C GLY A 54 -7.32 -14.96 2.21
N ILE A 55 -6.51 -13.97 1.82
CA ILE A 55 -6.57 -13.37 0.47
C ILE A 55 -6.21 -14.41 -0.60
N ILE A 56 -5.13 -15.16 -0.38
CA ILE A 56 -4.64 -16.18 -1.30
C ILE A 56 -5.70 -17.25 -1.54
N LYS A 57 -6.28 -17.80 -0.47
CA LYS A 57 -7.35 -18.81 -0.56
C LYS A 57 -8.59 -18.29 -1.29
N ARG A 58 -9.00 -17.04 -1.02
CA ARG A 58 -10.15 -16.42 -1.70
C ARG A 58 -9.90 -16.26 -3.20
N MET A 59 -8.69 -15.85 -3.58
CA MET A 59 -8.32 -15.68 -4.97
C MET A 59 -8.21 -17.01 -5.71
N GLN A 60 -7.59 -18.03 -5.10
CA GLN A 60 -7.54 -19.39 -5.66
C GLN A 60 -8.93 -19.97 -5.87
N LYS A 61 -9.84 -19.81 -4.90
CA LYS A 61 -11.23 -20.25 -5.03
C LYS A 61 -11.92 -19.55 -6.20
N ARG A 62 -11.82 -18.22 -6.26
CA ARG A 62 -12.47 -17.46 -7.33
C ARG A 62 -11.95 -17.84 -8.71
N LEU A 63 -10.65 -18.05 -8.84
CA LEU A 63 -10.07 -18.41 -10.13
C LEU A 63 -10.63 -19.73 -10.65
N LYS A 64 -10.82 -20.72 -9.76
CA LYS A 64 -11.50 -21.97 -10.09
C LYS A 64 -12.94 -21.73 -10.52
N ASP A 65 -13.70 -20.94 -9.75
CA ASP A 65 -15.09 -20.60 -10.08
C ASP A 65 -15.19 -19.90 -11.46
N PHE A 66 -14.22 -19.03 -11.80
CA PHE A 66 -14.17 -18.33 -13.09
C PHE A 66 -13.90 -19.30 -14.25
N VAL A 67 -12.91 -20.17 -14.11
CA VAL A 67 -12.58 -21.18 -15.15
C VAL A 67 -13.72 -22.17 -15.35
N GLU A 68 -14.36 -22.62 -14.26
CA GLU A 68 -15.55 -23.47 -14.34
C GLU A 68 -16.70 -22.77 -15.06
N GLY A 69 -16.94 -21.49 -14.77
CA GLY A 69 -17.92 -20.67 -15.48
C GLY A 69 -17.65 -20.55 -16.98
N GLN A 70 -16.38 -20.30 -17.37
CA GLN A 70 -15.97 -20.23 -18.77
C GLN A 70 -16.18 -21.57 -19.48
N ASN A 71 -15.78 -22.68 -18.87
CA ASN A 71 -15.97 -24.03 -19.43
C ASN A 71 -17.46 -24.38 -19.61
N GLN A 72 -18.34 -23.94 -18.71
CA GLN A 72 -19.78 -24.14 -18.83
C GLN A 72 -20.40 -23.23 -19.90
N ALA A 73 -19.93 -21.99 -20.03
CA ALA A 73 -20.37 -21.06 -21.06
C ALA A 73 -19.94 -21.54 -22.46
N GLN A 74 -18.71 -22.03 -22.61
CA GLN A 74 -18.21 -22.59 -23.87
C GLN A 74 -19.00 -23.82 -24.31
N LYS A 75 -19.39 -24.70 -23.38
CA LYS A 75 -20.29 -25.84 -23.64
C LYS A 75 -21.73 -25.44 -24.00
N LYS A 76 -22.17 -24.23 -23.64
CA LYS A 76 -23.51 -23.70 -23.95
C LYS A 76 -23.53 -22.79 -25.18
N GLY A 77 -22.39 -22.20 -25.54
CA GLY A 77 -22.23 -21.21 -26.61
C GLY A 77 -21.77 -21.76 -27.95
N GLU A 78 -21.75 -23.08 -28.13
CA GLU A 78 -21.52 -23.72 -29.44
C GLU A 78 -22.70 -23.54 -30.44
N GLU A 79 -23.75 -22.81 -30.03
CA GLU A 79 -24.82 -22.31 -30.90
C GLU A 79 -24.96 -20.79 -30.68
N VAL A 80 -24.29 -19.94 -31.47
CA VAL A 80 -24.77 -18.63 -31.97
C VAL A 80 -23.65 -17.99 -32.81
N ASN A 81 -24.06 -17.57 -34.01
CA ASN A 81 -23.25 -16.98 -35.06
C ASN A 81 -22.45 -15.73 -34.64
N GLN A 82 -21.31 -15.59 -35.29
CA GLN A 82 -20.31 -14.55 -35.11
C GLN A 82 -20.60 -13.35 -36.02
N ASP A 83 -21.14 -12.27 -35.46
CA ASP A 83 -21.11 -10.93 -36.07
C ASP A 83 -20.82 -9.93 -34.94
N ASP A 84 -19.56 -9.52 -34.77
CA ASP A 84 -19.27 -8.20 -34.18
C ASP A 84 -17.87 -7.70 -34.55
N ASP A 85 -17.85 -6.49 -35.06
CA ASP A 85 -16.80 -5.87 -35.88
C ASP A 85 -15.91 -4.97 -35.00
N PHE A 86 -15.35 -5.52 -33.91
CA PHE A 86 -14.30 -4.87 -33.10
C PHE A 86 -13.56 -5.93 -32.27
N LYS A 87 -12.68 -6.70 -32.90
CA LYS A 87 -11.70 -7.54 -32.19
C LYS A 87 -10.31 -6.99 -32.42
N GLU A 88 -9.78 -6.25 -31.46
CA GLU A 88 -8.33 -6.29 -31.27
C GLU A 88 -7.96 -7.77 -31.10
N PRO A 89 -6.93 -8.28 -31.81
CA PRO A 89 -6.51 -9.66 -31.71
C PRO A 89 -5.75 -9.81 -30.40
N VAL A 90 -6.49 -9.87 -29.30
CA VAL A 90 -5.96 -10.43 -28.06
C VAL A 90 -5.93 -11.93 -28.34
N ASP A 91 -4.72 -12.50 -28.49
CA ASP A 91 -4.49 -13.96 -28.45
C ASP A 91 -5.08 -14.49 -27.13
N SER A 92 -6.37 -14.79 -27.15
CA SER A 92 -7.21 -15.00 -25.96
C SER A 92 -7.35 -16.48 -25.64
N GLU A 93 -6.39 -17.30 -26.07
CA GLU A 93 -6.38 -18.69 -25.67
C GLU A 93 -5.93 -18.75 -24.21
N MET A 94 -6.88 -19.04 -23.33
CA MET A 94 -6.63 -19.15 -21.89
C MET A 94 -5.63 -20.29 -21.66
N ASP A 95 -4.47 -19.96 -21.08
CA ASP A 95 -3.43 -20.94 -20.74
C ASP A 95 -4.08 -22.14 -20.01
N PRO A 96 -3.88 -23.40 -20.47
CA PRO A 96 -4.44 -24.57 -19.81
C PRO A 96 -4.08 -24.65 -18.32
N LYS A 97 -2.94 -24.05 -17.93
CA LYS A 97 -2.46 -24.01 -16.55
C LYS A 97 -3.06 -22.88 -15.72
N PHE A 98 -3.88 -22.01 -16.31
CA PHE A 98 -4.49 -20.85 -15.64
C PHE A 98 -5.27 -21.26 -14.39
N SER A 99 -6.05 -22.34 -14.43
CA SER A 99 -6.80 -22.85 -13.28
C SER A 99 -5.92 -23.18 -12.06
N THR A 100 -4.64 -23.48 -12.28
CA THR A 100 -3.67 -23.87 -11.26
C THR A 100 -2.54 -22.85 -11.06
N CYS A 101 -2.56 -21.71 -11.75
CA CYS A 101 -1.45 -20.75 -11.79
C CYS A 101 -1.13 -20.10 -10.43
N LEU A 102 -2.03 -20.22 -9.46
CA LEU A 102 -1.93 -19.65 -8.11
C LEU A 102 -1.64 -20.69 -7.02
N ALA A 103 -1.60 -21.98 -7.35
CA ALA A 103 -1.56 -23.04 -6.34
C ALA A 103 -0.14 -23.29 -5.81
N ASN A 104 0.86 -23.28 -6.69
CA ASN A 104 2.24 -23.67 -6.37
C ASN A 104 3.22 -22.70 -7.03
N THR A 105 4.00 -23.20 -7.98
CA THR A 105 4.99 -22.46 -8.77
C THR A 105 4.31 -21.43 -9.64
N PRO A 106 4.77 -20.16 -9.61
CA PRO A 106 4.23 -19.15 -10.50
C PRO A 106 4.57 -19.51 -11.96
N VAL A 107 3.58 -19.38 -12.82
CA VAL A 107 3.65 -19.63 -14.27
C VAL A 107 3.51 -18.32 -15.03
N LYS A 108 3.64 -18.36 -16.36
CA LYS A 108 3.52 -17.18 -17.23
C LYS A 108 2.25 -16.36 -16.96
N SER A 109 1.14 -17.05 -16.71
CA SER A 109 -0.19 -16.46 -16.51
C SER A 109 -0.51 -16.05 -15.06
N THR A 110 0.39 -16.30 -14.10
CA THR A 110 0.21 -15.89 -12.69
C THR A 110 0.06 -14.38 -12.51
N PRO A 111 0.91 -13.51 -13.12
CA PRO A 111 0.75 -12.07 -13.03
C PRO A 111 -0.60 -11.58 -13.58
N GLU A 112 -1.05 -12.14 -14.71
CA GLU A 112 -2.33 -11.80 -15.33
C GLU A 112 -3.51 -12.18 -14.42
N ALA A 113 -3.47 -13.36 -13.79
CA ALA A 113 -4.47 -13.76 -12.81
C ALA A 113 -4.53 -12.80 -11.61
N ILE A 114 -3.39 -12.30 -11.14
CA ILE A 114 -3.33 -11.29 -10.07
C ILE A 114 -3.93 -9.96 -10.52
N ALA A 115 -3.56 -9.46 -11.69
CA ALA A 115 -4.13 -8.23 -12.24
C ALA A 115 -5.66 -8.35 -12.43
N MET A 116 -6.14 -9.47 -12.98
CA MET A 116 -7.57 -9.75 -13.15
C MET A 116 -8.32 -9.82 -11.81
N PHE A 117 -7.72 -10.41 -10.77
CA PHE A 117 -8.36 -10.43 -9.46
C PHE A 117 -8.41 -9.04 -8.81
N MET A 118 -7.37 -8.23 -9.00
CA MET A 118 -7.36 -6.85 -8.54
C MET A 118 -8.42 -6.02 -9.25
N SER A 119 -8.58 -6.19 -10.57
CA SER A 119 -9.61 -5.49 -11.32
C SER A 119 -11.01 -5.87 -10.84
N TRP A 120 -11.29 -7.17 -10.70
CA TRP A 120 -12.57 -7.67 -10.19
C TRP A 120 -12.90 -7.13 -8.79
N LYS A 121 -11.94 -7.16 -7.86
CA LYS A 121 -12.15 -6.65 -6.49
C LYS A 121 -12.34 -5.14 -6.46
N CYS A 122 -11.53 -4.39 -7.19
CA CYS A 122 -11.52 -2.95 -7.05
C CYS A 122 -12.61 -2.30 -7.91
N PHE A 123 -12.83 -2.76 -9.14
CA PHE A 123 -13.81 -2.16 -10.05
C PHE A 123 -15.21 -2.77 -9.86
N ASP A 124 -15.35 -4.09 -9.89
CA ASP A 124 -16.68 -4.73 -9.86
C ASP A 124 -17.27 -4.75 -8.44
N GLU A 125 -16.49 -5.14 -7.43
CA GLU A 125 -16.91 -5.09 -6.03
C GLU A 125 -16.76 -3.72 -5.37
N LYS A 126 -16.31 -2.71 -6.13
CA LYS A 126 -16.08 -1.32 -5.69
C LYS A 126 -15.25 -1.22 -4.40
N LYS A 127 -14.27 -2.11 -4.22
CA LYS A 127 -13.33 -2.01 -3.09
C LYS A 127 -12.31 -0.90 -3.34
N GLY A 128 -11.86 -0.29 -2.25
CA GLY A 128 -10.90 0.81 -2.32
C GLY A 128 -9.44 0.37 -2.38
N LYS A 129 -8.53 1.34 -2.48
CA LYS A 129 -7.07 1.19 -2.63
C LYS A 129 -6.44 0.26 -1.61
N SER A 130 -6.95 0.24 -0.38
CA SER A 130 -6.42 -0.62 0.70
C SER A 130 -6.56 -2.10 0.36
N THR A 131 -7.62 -2.48 -0.38
CA THR A 131 -7.82 -3.86 -0.81
C THR A 131 -6.82 -4.24 -1.90
N ALA A 132 -6.57 -3.35 -2.87
CA ALA A 132 -5.56 -3.56 -3.91
C ALA A 132 -4.15 -3.73 -3.30
N GLU A 133 -3.79 -2.86 -2.35
CA GLU A 133 -2.50 -2.94 -1.65
C GLU A 133 -2.36 -4.22 -0.83
N GLN A 134 -3.44 -4.67 -0.16
CA GLN A 134 -3.44 -5.94 0.58
C GLN A 134 -3.27 -7.15 -0.34
N ILE A 135 -3.93 -7.16 -1.51
CA ILE A 135 -3.77 -8.22 -2.51
C ILE A 135 -2.33 -8.27 -3.00
N TYR A 136 -1.78 -7.13 -3.44
CA TYR A 136 -0.41 -7.02 -3.90
C TYR A 136 0.59 -7.46 -2.82
N ALA A 137 0.48 -6.92 -1.61
CA ALA A 137 1.38 -7.24 -0.51
C ALA A 137 1.30 -8.72 -0.10
N GLY A 138 0.09 -9.30 -0.07
CA GLY A 138 -0.13 -10.70 0.27
C GLY A 138 0.56 -11.65 -0.71
N TRP A 139 0.37 -11.43 -2.02
CA TRP A 139 1.02 -12.25 -3.04
C TRP A 139 2.52 -12.02 -3.13
N LYS A 140 2.97 -10.76 -3.03
CA LYS A 140 4.40 -10.44 -2.99
C LYS A 140 5.08 -11.15 -1.82
N HIS A 141 4.42 -11.19 -0.66
CA HIS A 141 4.89 -11.92 0.50
C HIS A 141 4.90 -13.42 0.29
N HIS A 142 3.81 -13.99 -0.23
CA HIS A 142 3.67 -15.41 -0.50
C HIS A 142 4.83 -15.94 -1.35
N TYR A 143 5.09 -15.32 -2.50
CA TYR A 143 6.18 -15.74 -3.38
C TYR A 143 7.57 -15.46 -2.80
N LYS A 144 7.73 -14.43 -1.95
CA LYS A 144 8.99 -14.16 -1.26
C LYS A 144 9.39 -15.26 -0.27
N LEU A 145 8.41 -16.03 0.24
CA LEU A 145 8.62 -17.15 1.16
C LEU A 145 8.59 -18.51 0.44
N LEU A 146 8.01 -18.56 -0.76
CA LEU A 146 7.92 -19.78 -1.56
C LEU A 146 9.31 -20.17 -2.08
N ASP A 147 9.69 -21.44 -1.88
CA ASP A 147 10.92 -22.05 -2.44
C ASP A 147 12.21 -21.25 -2.16
N GLY A 148 12.32 -20.70 -0.94
CA GLY A 148 13.49 -19.93 -0.51
C GLY A 148 13.58 -18.54 -1.14
N ASP A 149 14.79 -18.13 -1.56
CA ASP A 149 15.04 -16.83 -2.19
C ASP A 149 14.85 -16.85 -3.72
N LYS A 150 14.34 -17.95 -4.29
CA LYS A 150 14.21 -18.19 -5.75
C LYS A 150 13.32 -17.16 -6.46
N TYR A 151 12.20 -16.78 -5.85
CA TYR A 151 11.25 -15.82 -6.43
C TYR A 151 11.46 -14.39 -5.91
N ARG A 152 12.68 -14.06 -5.46
CA ARG A 152 13.03 -12.69 -5.11
C ARG A 152 13.61 -11.94 -6.31
N GLY A 153 13.13 -10.71 -6.52
CA GLY A 153 13.62 -9.82 -7.58
C GLY A 153 12.73 -9.81 -8.81
N SER A 154 13.26 -9.24 -9.90
CA SER A 154 12.51 -8.99 -11.13
C SER A 154 12.00 -10.28 -11.78
N TRP A 155 10.71 -10.30 -12.11
CA TRP A 155 10.05 -11.38 -12.85
C TRP A 155 10.67 -11.53 -14.24
N ARG A 156 11.16 -12.73 -14.58
CA ARG A 156 11.69 -13.06 -15.90
C ARG A 156 11.69 -14.56 -16.15
N PHE A 157 11.63 -14.95 -17.42
CA PHE A 157 11.86 -16.32 -17.82
C PHE A 157 13.37 -16.55 -17.98
N ASP A 158 13.91 -17.52 -17.25
CA ASP A 158 15.29 -17.94 -17.42
C ASP A 158 15.38 -19.01 -18.51
N GLN A 159 16.05 -18.67 -19.62
CA GLN A 159 16.17 -19.56 -20.77
C GLN A 159 17.05 -20.79 -20.48
N VAL A 160 17.96 -20.70 -19.51
CA VAL A 160 18.90 -21.78 -19.18
C VAL A 160 18.21 -22.86 -18.36
N THR A 161 17.54 -22.45 -17.28
CA THR A 161 16.79 -23.36 -16.40
C THR A 161 15.41 -23.71 -16.95
N LYS A 162 14.91 -22.96 -17.94
CA LYS A 162 13.55 -23.03 -18.48
C LYS A 162 12.47 -22.80 -17.41
N GLU A 163 12.80 -22.03 -16.38
CA GLU A 163 11.91 -21.71 -15.27
C GLU A 163 11.66 -20.21 -15.17
N TRP A 164 10.52 -19.85 -14.59
CA TRP A 164 10.24 -18.46 -14.23
C TRP A 164 10.92 -18.12 -12.90
N THR A 165 11.63 -17.01 -12.86
CA THR A 165 12.35 -16.51 -11.68
C THR A 165 11.91 -15.10 -11.33
N GLY A 166 12.09 -14.71 -10.07
CA GLY A 166 11.61 -13.44 -9.54
C GLY A 166 10.15 -13.48 -9.08
N ASN A 167 9.60 -12.33 -8.71
CA ASN A 167 8.27 -12.24 -8.14
C ASN A 167 7.24 -11.81 -9.21
N PRO A 168 6.17 -12.59 -9.46
CA PRO A 168 5.18 -12.25 -10.49
C PRO A 168 4.45 -10.93 -10.20
N CYS A 169 4.38 -10.48 -8.94
CA CYS A 169 3.79 -9.20 -8.58
C CYS A 169 4.60 -7.99 -9.07
N ASP A 170 5.90 -8.16 -9.34
CA ASP A 170 6.76 -7.08 -9.82
C ASP A 170 6.68 -6.89 -11.35
N LEU A 171 5.81 -7.64 -12.05
CA LEU A 171 5.54 -7.41 -13.47
C LEU A 171 4.73 -6.12 -13.69
N ALA A 172 5.06 -5.39 -14.77
CA ALA A 172 4.40 -4.13 -15.15
C ALA A 172 2.87 -4.23 -15.13
N ALA A 173 2.28 -5.28 -15.72
CA ALA A 173 0.83 -5.46 -15.74
C ALA A 173 0.16 -5.43 -14.34
N VAL A 174 0.81 -6.00 -13.32
CA VAL A 174 0.29 -6.00 -11.93
C VAL A 174 0.49 -4.62 -11.30
N MET A 175 1.62 -3.98 -11.57
CA MET A 175 1.95 -2.65 -11.04
C MET A 175 1.05 -1.57 -11.63
N ASP A 176 0.80 -1.61 -12.93
CA ASP A 176 -0.11 -0.70 -13.64
C ASP A 176 -1.54 -0.87 -13.13
N MET A 177 -1.98 -2.10 -12.91
CA MET A 177 -3.29 -2.36 -12.31
C MET A 177 -3.38 -1.86 -10.86
N LEU A 178 -2.34 -2.05 -10.06
CA LEU A 178 -2.28 -1.50 -8.70
C LEU A 178 -2.37 0.03 -8.73
N GLU A 179 -1.67 0.68 -9.66
CA GLU A 179 -1.71 2.12 -9.82
C GLU A 179 -3.08 2.61 -10.31
N ALA A 180 -3.70 1.91 -11.27
CA ALA A 180 -5.07 2.17 -11.71
C ALA A 180 -6.05 2.10 -10.52
N CYS A 181 -5.96 1.06 -9.69
CA CYS A 181 -6.78 0.93 -8.48
C CYS A 181 -6.54 2.07 -7.47
N LYS A 182 -5.31 2.57 -7.34
CA LYS A 182 -4.99 3.72 -6.46
C LYS A 182 -5.57 5.02 -6.99
N ARG A 183 -5.50 5.24 -8.30
CA ARG A 183 -6.01 6.45 -8.96
C ARG A 183 -7.52 6.48 -9.03
N LYS A 184 -8.18 5.31 -9.12
CA LYS A 184 -9.64 5.18 -9.10
C LYS A 184 -10.29 5.89 -7.90
N ASP A 185 -9.65 5.85 -6.73
CA ASP A 185 -10.13 6.52 -5.51
C ASP A 185 -9.50 7.92 -5.31
N GLY A 186 -8.62 8.34 -6.22
CA GLY A 186 -7.79 9.56 -6.11
C GLY A 186 -8.53 10.88 -6.36
N GLU A 187 -9.78 10.80 -6.80
CA GLU A 187 -10.71 11.93 -6.95
C GLU A 187 -11.98 11.71 -6.11
N SER A 188 -11.83 11.19 -4.89
CA SER A 188 -12.81 11.59 -3.87
C SER A 188 -12.65 13.09 -3.73
N GLU A 189 -13.65 13.85 -4.22
CA GLU A 189 -13.77 15.29 -4.08
C GLU A 189 -12.94 15.78 -2.91
N ARG A 190 -11.89 16.55 -3.20
CA ARG A 190 -11.13 17.23 -2.17
C ARG A 190 -12.10 18.16 -1.45
N ASN A 191 -12.75 17.66 -0.40
CA ASN A 191 -13.67 18.37 0.48
C ASN A 191 -12.89 19.36 1.37
N HIS A 192 -11.88 20.04 0.83
CA HIS A 192 -11.26 21.18 1.49
C HIS A 192 -12.26 22.34 1.63
N SER A 193 -13.35 22.30 0.85
CA SER A 193 -14.47 23.24 0.91
C SER A 193 -15.75 22.56 0.44
N LYS A 194 -16.30 21.64 1.26
CA LYS A 194 -17.69 21.24 1.06
C LYS A 194 -18.55 22.47 1.31
N ALA A 195 -19.31 22.92 0.31
CA ALA A 195 -20.23 24.03 0.47
C ALA A 195 -21.17 23.74 1.66
N MET A 196 -21.18 24.64 2.64
CA MET A 196 -22.01 24.48 3.83
C MET A 196 -23.48 24.48 3.38
N SER A 197 -24.24 23.46 3.79
CA SER A 197 -25.67 23.45 3.48
C SER A 197 -26.37 24.59 4.22
N ILE A 198 -27.44 25.13 3.61
CA ILE A 198 -28.22 26.22 4.21
C ILE A 198 -28.73 25.88 5.62
N VAL A 199 -29.10 24.61 5.86
CA VAL A 199 -29.52 24.11 7.17
C VAL A 199 -28.41 24.22 8.22
N ILE A 200 -27.15 23.98 7.84
CA ILE A 200 -26.01 24.14 8.74
C ILE A 200 -25.74 25.63 8.96
N MET A 201 -25.86 26.44 7.90
CA MET A 201 -25.70 27.89 7.96
C MET A 201 -26.72 28.54 8.90
N GLU A 202 -27.99 28.13 8.83
CA GLU A 202 -29.08 28.56 9.71
C GLU A 202 -28.82 28.16 11.17
N LYS A 203 -28.30 26.94 11.42
CA LYS A 203 -27.94 26.51 12.76
C LYS A 203 -26.80 27.35 13.35
N VAL A 204 -25.75 27.59 12.58
CA VAL A 204 -24.63 28.45 12.99
C VAL A 204 -25.12 29.87 13.26
N TYR A 205 -26.00 30.39 12.40
CA TYR A 205 -26.62 31.71 12.56
C TYR A 205 -27.50 31.79 13.82
N SER A 206 -28.38 30.82 14.06
CA SER A 206 -29.21 30.78 15.26
C SER A 206 -28.38 30.68 16.54
N TRP A 207 -27.28 29.91 16.51
CA TRP A 207 -26.37 29.79 17.64
C TRP A 207 -25.64 31.12 17.88
N SER A 208 -25.16 31.77 16.83
CA SER A 208 -24.54 33.09 16.89
C SER A 208 -25.48 34.13 17.51
N MET A 209 -26.76 34.15 17.11
CA MET A 209 -27.75 35.08 17.65
C MET A 209 -28.06 34.86 19.14
N VAL A 210 -27.92 33.63 19.64
CA VAL A 210 -28.08 33.32 21.08
C VAL A 210 -26.84 33.74 21.88
N VAL A 211 -25.64 33.54 21.31
CA VAL A 211 -24.37 33.83 21.99
C VAL A 211 -24.02 35.32 21.95
N CYS A 212 -24.30 36.00 20.84
CA CYS A 212 -24.08 37.42 20.65
C CYS A 212 -25.29 38.06 19.93
N PRO A 213 -26.36 38.41 20.68
CA PRO A 213 -27.46 39.18 20.14
C PRO A 213 -26.99 40.52 19.55
N ASN A 214 -27.66 41.03 18.52
CA ASN A 214 -27.28 42.31 17.89
C ASN A 214 -27.25 43.48 18.90
N ASP A 215 -28.13 43.44 19.90
CA ASP A 215 -28.24 44.43 20.96
C ASP A 215 -27.36 44.13 22.18
N PHE A 216 -26.37 43.23 22.05
CA PHE A 216 -25.50 42.86 23.17
C PHE A 216 -24.79 44.10 23.74
N PRO A 217 -25.08 44.49 25.00
CA PRO A 217 -24.55 45.72 25.58
C PRO A 217 -23.07 45.52 25.88
N VAL A 218 -22.23 46.38 25.31
CA VAL A 218 -20.80 46.40 25.60
C VAL A 218 -20.58 47.31 26.80
N VAL A 219 -20.44 46.70 27.97
CA VAL A 219 -20.34 47.42 29.25
C VAL A 219 -18.90 47.41 29.78
N ASP A 220 -18.05 46.49 29.30
CA ASP A 220 -16.68 46.29 29.76
C ASP A 220 -15.74 45.82 28.63
N ALA A 221 -14.42 45.86 28.87
CA ALA A 221 -13.44 45.46 27.86
C ALA A 221 -13.55 43.96 27.46
N ALA A 222 -14.09 43.12 28.35
CA ALA A 222 -14.32 41.70 28.08
C ALA A 222 -15.51 41.47 27.13
N SER A 223 -16.63 42.19 27.30
CA SER A 223 -17.76 42.15 26.35
C SER A 223 -17.40 42.73 24.98
N LEU A 224 -16.51 43.72 24.92
CA LEU A 224 -15.98 44.24 23.65
C LEU A 224 -15.11 43.20 22.92
N ALA A 225 -14.22 42.51 23.65
CA ALA A 225 -13.39 41.46 23.08
C ALA A 225 -14.22 40.27 22.55
N LEU A 226 -15.27 39.89 23.28
CA LEU A 226 -16.19 38.82 22.86
C LEU A 226 -16.95 39.22 21.59
N LYS A 227 -17.44 40.46 21.51
CA LYS A 227 -18.09 40.98 20.29
C LYS A 227 -17.13 41.03 19.09
N MET A 228 -15.87 41.40 19.31
CA MET A 228 -14.86 41.46 18.24
C MET A 228 -14.32 40.10 17.79
N GLN A 229 -14.37 39.06 18.63
CA GLN A 229 -13.97 37.70 18.24
C GLN A 229 -15.00 36.99 17.35
N HIS A 230 -16.25 37.48 17.32
CA HIS A 230 -17.37 36.87 16.62
C HIS A 230 -17.84 37.64 15.38
N LEU A 231 -17.19 38.76 15.05
CA LEU A 231 -17.32 39.52 13.79
C LEU A 231 -16.17 39.15 12.85
#